data_AF-A0A1E1KZK1-F1
#
_entry.id   AF-A0A1E1KZK1-F1
#
_cell.length_a   1.000
_cell.length_b   1.000
_cell.length_c   1.000
_cell.angle_alpha   90.00
_cell.angle_beta   90.00
_cell.angle_gamma   90.00
#
_symmetry.space_group_name_H-M   'P 1'
#
loop_
_entity.id
_entity.type
_entity.pdbx_description
1 polymer ?
#
loop_
_entity_poly.entity_id
_entity_poly.type
_entity_poly.pdbx_seq_one_letter_code
_entity_poly.pdbx_strand_id
1 'polypeptide(L)'
;MSAAFKTEFGPLLKLSADPLAEFRKYVQGAGDQYLKSYPGASDTPSNMELHTMLQKLPGPIPATYKQLHDILICIEYRMDLQEKANQYADHPRIGGTIPRCQDIDIEDWLRVNMSWIYKENHDKIQRMSHARWEIVMKRIFGKPDWMLGQGKAYYKPVMWLATAMAVKGWDEGRIKDGVKELQELVGSREIL
;
A
#
# COMPACT_ATOMS: atom_id res chain seq x y z
N MET A 1 -47.43 -24.88 9.05
CA MET A 1 -46.49 -25.05 7.92
C MET A 1 -46.55 -26.50 7.45
N SER A 2 -46.80 -26.74 6.15
CA SER A 2 -46.96 -28.10 5.62
C SER A 2 -45.61 -28.83 5.49
N ALA A 3 -45.64 -30.16 5.54
CA ALA A 3 -44.45 -31.00 5.38
C ALA A 3 -43.77 -30.84 4.00
N ALA A 4 -44.57 -30.53 2.97
CA ALA A 4 -44.10 -30.27 1.61
C ALA A 4 -43.24 -29.00 1.52
N PHE A 5 -43.61 -27.93 2.23
CA PHE A 5 -42.85 -26.68 2.24
C PHE A 5 -41.44 -26.86 2.83
N LYS A 6 -41.30 -27.71 3.86
CA LYS A 6 -40.00 -28.05 4.46
C LYS A 6 -39.12 -28.95 3.59
N THR A 7 -39.69 -29.72 2.66
CA THR A 7 -38.92 -30.64 1.81
C THR A 7 -38.48 -30.00 0.49
N GLU A 8 -39.34 -29.18 -0.12
CA GLU A 8 -38.98 -28.44 -1.35
C GLU A 8 -38.06 -27.25 -1.06
N PHE A 9 -38.31 -26.49 0.00
CA PHE A 9 -37.55 -25.28 0.31
C PHE A 9 -36.59 -25.43 1.49
N GLY A 10 -36.65 -26.54 2.25
CA GLY A 10 -35.70 -26.79 3.35
C GLY A 10 -34.23 -26.84 2.94
N PRO A 11 -33.87 -27.38 1.76
CA PRO A 11 -32.50 -27.31 1.24
C PRO A 11 -32.10 -25.90 0.77
N LEU A 12 -33.04 -25.11 0.25
CA LEU A 12 -32.83 -23.72 -0.19
C LEU A 12 -32.80 -22.74 1.00
N LEU A 13 -33.44 -23.10 2.11
CA LEU A 13 -33.36 -22.44 3.41
C LEU A 13 -32.09 -22.81 4.19
N LYS A 14 -31.13 -23.54 3.59
CA LYS A 14 -29.73 -23.54 4.03
C LYS A 14 -29.02 -22.20 3.73
N LEU A 15 -29.73 -21.08 3.85
CA LEU A 15 -29.19 -19.75 4.13
C LEU A 15 -28.65 -19.69 5.57
N SER A 16 -27.93 -20.73 6.00
CA SER A 16 -27.33 -20.85 7.34
C SER A 16 -25.81 -20.88 7.27
N ALA A 17 -25.21 -20.29 6.23
CA ALA A 17 -23.83 -19.88 6.34
C ALA A 17 -23.82 -18.68 7.29
N ASP A 18 -23.19 -18.82 8.45
CA ASP A 18 -22.95 -17.70 9.37
C ASP A 18 -22.43 -16.51 8.54
N PRO A 19 -23.21 -15.43 8.35
CA PRO A 19 -22.85 -14.36 7.43
C PRO A 19 -21.52 -13.69 7.83
N LEU A 20 -21.18 -13.75 9.13
CA LEU A 20 -19.90 -13.25 9.63
C LEU A 20 -18.75 -14.19 9.25
N ALA A 21 -18.98 -15.49 9.24
CA ALA A 21 -17.99 -16.47 8.78
C ALA A 21 -17.73 -16.36 7.28
N GLU A 22 -18.77 -16.16 6.47
CA GLU A 22 -18.61 -15.92 5.02
C GLU A 22 -17.90 -14.60 4.74
N PHE A 23 -18.26 -13.52 5.44
CA PHE A 23 -17.56 -12.24 5.30
C PHE A 23 -16.09 -12.35 5.71
N ARG A 24 -15.78 -13.11 6.76
CA ARG A 24 -14.39 -13.38 7.17
C ARG A 24 -13.60 -14.10 6.09
N LYS A 25 -14.17 -15.13 5.45
CA LYS A 25 -13.52 -15.83 4.33
C LYS A 25 -13.26 -14.89 3.15
N TYR A 26 -14.23 -14.04 2.82
CA TYR A 26 -14.07 -13.03 1.77
C TYR A 26 -12.90 -12.08 2.07
N VAL A 27 -12.85 -11.50 3.27
CA VAL A 27 -11.78 -10.58 3.68
C VAL A 27 -10.42 -11.26 3.68
N GLN A 28 -10.35 -12.52 4.16
CA GLN A 28 -9.13 -13.31 4.12
C GLN A 28 -8.65 -13.51 2.67
N GLY A 29 -9.56 -13.91 1.76
CA GLY A 29 -9.23 -14.11 0.35
C GLY A 29 -8.77 -12.82 -0.35
N ALA A 30 -9.43 -11.69 -0.08
CA ALA A 30 -9.02 -10.39 -0.61
C ALA A 30 -7.64 -9.97 -0.11
N GLY A 31 -7.37 -10.16 1.19
CA GLY A 31 -6.07 -9.89 1.79
C GLY A 31 -4.95 -10.77 1.23
N ASP A 32 -5.19 -12.07 1.08
CA ASP A 32 -4.24 -13.02 0.52
C ASP A 32 -3.95 -12.72 -0.96
N GLN A 33 -5.00 -12.36 -1.73
CA GLN A 33 -4.83 -11.95 -3.12
C GLN A 33 -4.00 -10.67 -3.25
N TYR A 34 -4.25 -9.67 -2.39
CA TYR A 34 -3.41 -8.48 -2.32
C TYR A 34 -1.95 -8.86 -2.02
N LEU A 35 -1.70 -9.61 -0.95
CA LEU A 35 -0.33 -9.97 -0.57
C LEU A 35 0.40 -10.79 -1.64
N LYS A 36 -0.33 -11.61 -2.43
CA LYS A 36 0.22 -12.33 -3.58
C LYS A 36 0.51 -11.41 -4.78
N SER A 37 -0.33 -10.41 -5.01
CA SER A 37 -0.26 -9.55 -6.20
C SER A 37 0.69 -8.36 -6.02
N TYR A 38 1.01 -8.01 -4.76
CA TYR A 38 1.87 -6.89 -4.41
C TYR A 38 3.15 -7.39 -3.72
N PRO A 39 4.22 -7.69 -4.47
CA PRO A 39 5.48 -8.18 -3.92
C PRO A 39 6.03 -7.27 -2.80
N GLY A 40 6.53 -7.93 -1.76
CA GLY A 40 6.94 -7.33 -0.49
C GLY A 40 7.02 -8.41 0.59
N ALA A 41 8.21 -8.67 1.15
CA ALA A 41 8.33 -9.66 2.23
C ALA A 41 7.40 -9.33 3.41
N SER A 42 6.86 -10.36 4.06
CA SER A 42 5.82 -10.23 5.09
C SER A 42 6.26 -9.43 6.32
N ASP A 43 7.57 -9.33 6.54
CA ASP A 43 8.26 -8.61 7.61
C ASP A 43 8.60 -7.16 7.25
N THR A 44 8.39 -6.73 6.00
CA THR A 44 8.61 -5.33 5.61
C THR A 44 7.51 -4.42 6.16
N PRO A 45 7.83 -3.17 6.55
CA PRO A 45 6.87 -2.27 7.18
C PRO A 45 5.58 -2.08 6.37
N SER A 46 5.70 -2.08 5.04
CA SER A 46 4.57 -1.85 4.14
C SER A 46 3.52 -2.95 4.22
N ASN A 47 3.88 -4.24 4.28
CA ASN A 47 2.91 -5.36 4.28
C ASN A 47 2.67 -5.99 5.67
N MET A 48 3.57 -5.78 6.63
CA MET A 48 3.53 -6.40 7.96
C MET A 48 2.24 -6.16 8.73
N GLU A 49 1.68 -4.95 8.66
CA GLU A 49 0.43 -4.62 9.37
C GLU A 49 -0.77 -5.41 8.83
N LEU A 50 -0.93 -5.48 7.50
CA LEU A 50 -2.00 -6.25 6.87
C LEU A 50 -1.85 -7.75 7.16
N HIS A 51 -0.62 -8.28 7.05
CA HIS A 51 -0.32 -9.66 7.46
C HIS A 51 -0.75 -9.94 8.90
N THR A 52 -0.42 -9.04 9.83
CA THR A 52 -0.78 -9.17 11.24
C THR A 52 -2.30 -9.14 11.45
N MET A 53 -3.03 -8.31 10.70
CA MET A 53 -4.49 -8.25 10.77
C MET A 53 -5.13 -9.55 10.25
N LEU A 54 -4.66 -10.06 9.11
CA LEU A 54 -5.17 -11.30 8.50
C LEU A 54 -4.88 -12.53 9.36
N GLN A 55 -3.67 -12.65 9.92
CA GLN A 55 -3.31 -13.76 10.81
C GLN A 55 -4.19 -13.85 12.08
N LYS A 56 -4.81 -12.75 12.50
CA LYS A 56 -5.70 -12.71 13.67
C LYS A 56 -7.14 -13.15 13.33
N LEU A 57 -7.53 -13.20 12.05
CA LEU A 57 -8.86 -13.63 11.62
C LEU A 57 -9.23 -15.07 11.98
N PRO A 58 -8.35 -16.08 11.87
CA PRO A 58 -8.65 -17.46 12.30
C PRO A 58 -8.64 -17.66 13.82
N GLY A 59 -8.47 -16.59 14.62
CA GLY A 59 -8.37 -16.67 16.08
C GLY A 59 -9.68 -17.10 16.78
N PRO A 60 -9.58 -17.51 18.06
CA PRO A 60 -10.72 -17.98 18.86
C PRO A 60 -11.75 -16.88 19.18
N ILE A 61 -11.37 -15.60 19.00
CA ILE A 61 -12.25 -14.44 19.19
C ILE A 61 -12.82 -14.06 17.82
N PRO A 62 -14.15 -14.12 17.62
CA PRO A 62 -14.75 -13.73 16.34
C PRO A 62 -14.44 -12.27 16.02
N ALA A 63 -13.80 -12.02 14.87
CA ALA A 63 -13.67 -10.68 14.33
C ALA A 63 -15.06 -10.07 14.07
N THR A 64 -15.25 -8.82 14.45
CA THR A 64 -16.48 -8.06 14.20
C THR A 64 -16.57 -7.62 12.73
N TYR A 65 -17.78 -7.34 12.24
CA TYR A 65 -17.99 -6.73 10.92
C TYR A 65 -17.16 -5.46 10.71
N LYS A 66 -17.05 -4.63 11.76
CA LYS A 66 -16.22 -3.42 11.72
C LYS A 66 -14.75 -3.75 11.47
N GLN A 67 -14.18 -4.70 12.20
CA GLN A 67 -12.78 -5.10 12.03
C GLN A 67 -12.51 -5.68 10.63
N LEU A 68 -13.44 -6.47 10.11
CA LEU A 68 -13.37 -7.04 8.77
C LEU A 68 -13.44 -5.95 7.69
N HIS A 69 -14.33 -4.98 7.86
CA HIS A 69 -14.44 -3.81 6.98
C HIS A 69 -13.20 -2.91 7.03
N ASP A 70 -12.63 -2.70 8.23
CA ASP A 70 -11.41 -1.91 8.41
C ASP A 70 -10.21 -2.53 7.66
N ILE A 71 -10.16 -3.86 7.51
CA ILE A 71 -9.15 -4.54 6.68
C ILE A 71 -9.35 -4.21 5.19
N LEU A 72 -10.57 -4.24 4.69
CA LEU A 72 -10.86 -3.92 3.29
C LEU A 72 -10.50 -2.47 2.95
N ILE A 73 -10.88 -1.51 3.81
CA ILE A 73 -10.45 -0.11 3.68
C ILE A 73 -8.93 -0.02 3.63
N CYS A 74 -8.23 -0.76 4.50
CA CYS A 74 -6.77 -0.76 4.53
C CYS A 74 -6.16 -1.26 3.21
N ILE A 75 -6.74 -2.30 2.60
CA ILE A 75 -6.30 -2.83 1.30
C ILE A 75 -6.50 -1.79 0.19
N GLU A 76 -7.73 -1.26 0.05
CA GLU A 76 -8.06 -0.26 -0.97
C GLU A 76 -7.15 0.96 -0.89
N TYR A 77 -6.96 1.44 0.34
CA TYR A 77 -6.12 2.57 0.64
C TYR A 77 -4.64 2.36 0.22
N ARG A 78 -4.09 1.17 0.45
CA ARG A 78 -2.72 0.82 0.03
C ARG A 78 -2.57 0.74 -1.48
N MET A 79 -3.60 0.24 -2.17
CA MET A 79 -3.63 0.20 -3.63
C MET A 79 -3.66 1.62 -4.20
N ASP A 80 -4.51 2.48 -3.66
CA ASP A 80 -4.61 3.90 -4.04
C ASP A 80 -3.29 4.65 -3.86
N LEU A 81 -2.60 4.48 -2.73
CA LEU A 81 -1.29 5.10 -2.50
C LEU A 81 -0.22 4.67 -3.51
N GLN A 82 -0.17 3.38 -3.86
CA GLN A 82 0.80 2.88 -4.85
C GLN A 82 0.48 3.40 -6.24
N GLU A 83 -0.80 3.52 -6.60
CA GLU A 83 -1.20 4.09 -7.87
C GLU A 83 -0.93 5.59 -7.96
N LYS A 84 -1.20 6.33 -6.89
CA LYS A 84 -0.79 7.74 -6.77
C LYS A 84 0.72 7.90 -6.93
N ALA A 85 1.52 7.01 -6.35
CA ALA A 85 2.97 7.07 -6.53
C ALA A 85 3.37 6.92 -7.99
N ASN A 86 2.76 5.95 -8.71
CA ASN A 86 2.98 5.80 -10.16
C ASN A 86 2.61 7.08 -10.92
N GLN A 87 1.43 7.65 -10.66
CA GLN A 87 0.96 8.89 -11.30
C GLN A 87 1.89 10.09 -11.01
N TYR A 88 2.37 10.23 -9.78
CA TYR A 88 3.31 11.28 -9.42
C TYR A 88 4.66 11.12 -10.09
N ALA A 89 5.09 9.89 -10.37
CA ALA A 89 6.29 9.68 -11.15
C ALA A 89 6.11 10.05 -12.63
N ASP A 90 4.91 9.90 -13.19
CA ASP A 90 4.62 10.37 -14.54
C ASP A 90 4.62 11.91 -14.61
N HIS A 91 4.13 12.55 -13.55
CA HIS A 91 4.34 13.97 -13.32
C HIS A 91 5.86 14.25 -13.09
N PRO A 92 6.31 15.49 -13.28
CA PRO A 92 7.66 15.87 -13.79
C PRO A 92 8.54 14.91 -14.63
N ARG A 93 8.04 13.80 -15.21
CA ARG A 93 8.85 12.75 -15.87
C ARG A 93 9.92 12.13 -14.95
N ILE A 94 9.60 12.01 -13.66
CA ILE A 94 10.43 11.30 -12.67
C ILE A 94 10.52 9.79 -13.03
N GLY A 95 9.46 9.23 -13.64
CA GLY A 95 9.28 7.82 -13.95
C GLY A 95 10.00 7.33 -15.22
N GLY A 96 9.77 6.04 -15.52
CA GLY A 96 10.26 5.35 -16.73
C GLY A 96 11.60 4.63 -16.60
N THR A 97 12.25 4.70 -15.44
CA THR A 97 13.52 3.99 -15.15
C THR A 97 13.39 2.84 -14.16
N ILE A 98 12.26 2.77 -13.44
CA ILE A 98 11.95 1.71 -12.48
C ILE A 98 10.58 1.09 -12.83
N PRO A 99 10.36 -0.22 -12.58
CA PRO A 99 9.03 -0.83 -12.71
C PRO A 99 8.00 -0.15 -11.81
N ARG A 100 6.70 -0.35 -12.09
CA ARG A 100 5.62 0.26 -11.30
C ARG A 100 5.75 -0.12 -9.82
N CYS A 101 5.33 0.79 -8.94
CA CYS A 101 5.39 0.63 -7.50
C CYS A 101 4.76 -0.68 -7.02
N GLN A 102 3.60 -1.03 -7.60
CA GLN A 102 2.88 -2.24 -7.26
C GLN A 102 3.59 -3.54 -7.65
N ASP A 103 4.43 -3.53 -8.68
CA ASP A 103 4.98 -4.75 -9.31
C ASP A 103 6.31 -5.20 -8.68
N ILE A 104 6.87 -4.42 -7.75
CA ILE A 104 8.17 -4.73 -7.13
C ILE A 104 8.12 -4.74 -5.60
N ASP A 105 8.95 -5.60 -5.01
CA ASP A 105 9.40 -5.44 -3.63
C ASP A 105 10.51 -4.39 -3.63
N ILE A 106 10.24 -3.24 -2.99
CA ILE A 106 11.17 -2.11 -2.99
C ILE A 106 12.45 -2.42 -2.20
N GLU A 107 12.40 -3.23 -1.15
CA GLU A 107 13.59 -3.58 -0.35
C GLU A 107 14.52 -4.49 -1.14
N ASP A 108 13.97 -5.54 -1.73
CA ASP A 108 14.73 -6.45 -2.57
C ASP A 108 15.29 -5.72 -3.80
N TRP A 109 14.51 -4.82 -4.40
CA TRP A 109 14.96 -4.00 -5.51
C TRP A 109 16.12 -3.09 -5.10
N LEU A 110 16.02 -2.40 -3.96
CA LEU A 110 17.08 -1.53 -3.43
C LEU A 110 18.34 -2.31 -3.07
N ARG A 111 18.20 -3.51 -2.49
CA ARG A 111 19.33 -4.39 -2.18
C ARG A 111 20.15 -4.74 -3.43
N VAL A 112 19.47 -4.97 -4.56
CA VAL A 112 20.13 -5.32 -5.83
C VAL A 112 20.68 -4.09 -6.55
N ASN A 113 19.93 -2.98 -6.58
CA ASN A 113 20.22 -1.83 -7.46
C ASN A 113 20.89 -0.64 -6.75
N MET A 114 20.80 -0.57 -5.42
CA MET A 114 21.25 0.58 -4.61
C MET A 114 21.98 0.13 -3.34
N SER A 115 22.84 -0.87 -3.46
CA SER A 115 23.64 -1.35 -2.32
C SER A 115 24.78 -0.39 -1.97
N TRP A 116 24.89 -0.06 -0.67
CA TRP A 116 25.95 0.76 -0.08
C TRP A 116 27.36 0.16 -0.22
N ILE A 117 27.48 -1.13 -0.52
CA ILE A 117 28.80 -1.77 -0.68
C ILE A 117 29.51 -1.26 -1.94
N TYR A 118 28.78 -0.70 -2.90
CA TYR A 118 29.29 -0.17 -4.15
C TYR A 118 29.39 1.36 -4.07
N LYS A 119 30.60 1.90 -4.24
CA LYS A 119 30.90 3.32 -4.07
C LYS A 119 30.12 4.21 -5.04
N GLU A 120 29.91 3.74 -6.27
CA GLU A 120 29.13 4.42 -7.31
C GLU A 120 27.65 4.63 -6.93
N ASN A 121 27.15 3.91 -5.92
CA ASN A 121 25.79 4.06 -5.43
C ASN A 121 25.67 5.05 -4.26
N HIS A 122 26.76 5.47 -3.62
CA HIS A 122 26.71 6.34 -2.43
C HIS A 122 25.96 7.64 -2.71
N ASP A 123 26.29 8.32 -3.81
CA ASP A 123 25.63 9.56 -4.21
C ASP A 123 24.15 9.35 -4.55
N LYS A 124 23.79 8.20 -5.14
CA LYS A 124 22.38 7.87 -5.43
C LYS A 124 21.61 7.64 -4.13
N ILE A 125 22.21 6.98 -3.16
CA ILE A 125 21.56 6.70 -1.88
C ILE A 125 21.40 7.97 -1.03
N GLN A 126 22.37 8.88 -1.06
CA GLN A 126 22.22 10.20 -0.43
C GLN A 126 21.06 10.98 -1.06
N ARG A 127 20.98 11.03 -2.40
CA ARG A 127 19.87 11.67 -3.12
C ARG A 127 18.52 11.04 -2.79
N MET A 128 18.43 9.72 -2.76
CA MET A 128 17.22 9.01 -2.37
C MET A 128 16.81 9.37 -0.93
N SER A 129 17.77 9.41 0.00
CA SER A 129 17.51 9.76 1.40
C SER A 129 17.01 11.20 1.53
N HIS A 130 17.58 12.13 0.76
CA HIS A 130 17.13 13.51 0.69
C HIS A 130 15.71 13.61 0.11
N ALA A 131 15.45 12.98 -1.05
CA ALA A 131 14.13 12.96 -1.69
C ALA A 131 13.06 12.37 -0.76
N ARG A 132 13.39 11.28 -0.05
CA ARG A 132 12.50 10.67 0.95
C ARG A 132 12.11 11.67 2.02
N TRP A 133 13.08 12.41 2.56
CA TRP A 133 12.85 13.41 3.60
C TRP A 133 11.92 14.52 3.10
N GLU A 134 12.19 15.07 1.91
CA GLU A 134 11.36 16.11 1.30
C GLU A 134 9.91 15.64 1.08
N ILE A 135 9.71 14.45 0.50
CA ILE A 135 8.37 13.87 0.27
C ILE A 135 7.58 13.74 1.58
N VAL A 136 8.22 13.25 2.64
CA VAL A 136 7.59 13.08 3.96
C VAL A 136 7.23 14.43 4.58
N MET A 137 8.16 15.40 4.53
CA MET A 137 7.95 16.73 5.11
C MET A 137 6.86 17.52 4.39
N LYS A 138 6.78 17.39 3.06
CA LYS A 138 5.76 18.05 2.23
C LYS A 138 4.41 17.33 2.21
N ARG A 139 4.31 16.16 2.85
CA ARG A 139 3.09 15.35 2.95
C ARG A 139 2.46 15.05 1.59
N ILE A 140 3.26 14.69 0.59
CA ILE A 140 2.81 14.49 -0.81
C ILE A 140 1.67 13.46 -0.94
N PHE A 141 1.62 12.48 -0.05
CA PHE A 141 0.56 11.47 -0.04
C PHE A 141 -0.56 11.77 0.97
N GLY A 142 -0.64 12.99 1.52
CA GLY A 142 -1.66 13.39 2.49
C GLY A 142 -1.69 12.49 3.72
N LYS A 143 -0.56 12.38 4.45
CA LYS A 143 -0.40 11.48 5.61
C LYS A 143 -1.67 11.50 6.50
N PRO A 144 -2.34 10.37 6.78
CA PRO A 144 -3.55 10.35 7.58
C PRO A 144 -3.07 10.65 9.01
N ASP A 145 -3.99 11.02 9.88
CA ASP A 145 -3.61 11.15 11.27
C ASP A 145 -2.99 9.83 11.75
N TRP A 146 -1.83 9.95 12.42
CA TRP A 146 -1.08 8.86 13.04
C TRP A 146 -1.95 8.00 13.97
N MET A 147 -3.11 8.52 14.37
CA MET A 147 -4.14 7.86 15.14
C MET A 147 -4.84 6.70 14.40
N LEU A 148 -4.75 6.60 13.08
CA LEU A 148 -5.40 5.54 12.28
C LEU A 148 -4.51 4.30 12.02
N GLY A 149 -3.28 4.24 12.55
CA GLY A 149 -2.38 3.07 12.39
C GLY A 149 -1.77 2.88 10.99
N GLN A 150 -2.38 3.44 9.95
CA GLN A 150 -2.01 3.26 8.54
C GLN A 150 -0.70 3.95 8.09
N GLY A 151 0.05 4.57 9.00
CA GLY A 151 1.28 5.29 8.67
C GLY A 151 2.37 4.42 8.01
N LYS A 152 2.32 3.09 8.19
CA LYS A 152 3.27 2.15 7.58
C LYS A 152 2.97 1.84 6.11
N ALA A 153 1.73 2.00 5.67
CA ALA A 153 1.34 1.81 4.26
C ALA A 153 2.07 2.78 3.31
N TYR A 154 2.50 3.93 3.82
CA TYR A 154 3.23 4.96 3.10
C TYR A 154 4.66 4.59 2.75
N TYR A 155 5.25 3.63 3.47
CA TYR A 155 6.68 3.36 3.35
C TYR A 155 7.09 3.03 1.91
N LYS A 156 6.41 2.04 1.31
CA LYS A 156 6.68 1.59 -0.05
C LYS A 156 6.51 2.70 -1.11
N PRO A 157 5.37 3.39 -1.22
CA PRO A 157 5.19 4.44 -2.23
C PRO A 157 6.15 5.61 -2.08
N VAL A 158 6.49 6.01 -0.84
CA VAL A 158 7.48 7.06 -0.58
C VAL A 158 8.88 6.63 -1.01
N MET A 159 9.32 5.43 -0.59
CA MET A 159 10.63 4.90 -0.97
C MET A 159 10.75 4.73 -2.47
N TRP A 160 9.71 4.23 -3.13
CA TRP A 160 9.67 4.05 -4.57
C TRP A 160 9.80 5.39 -5.31
N LEU A 161 9.04 6.42 -4.92
CA LEU A 161 9.10 7.72 -5.56
C LEU A 161 10.45 8.42 -5.34
N ALA A 162 11.01 8.32 -4.14
CA ALA A 162 12.36 8.83 -3.84
C ALA A 162 13.45 8.11 -4.67
N THR A 163 13.30 6.80 -4.85
CA THR A 163 14.19 5.99 -5.70
C THR A 163 14.14 6.46 -7.14
N ALA A 164 12.95 6.73 -7.67
CA ALA A 164 12.78 7.23 -9.04
C ALA A 164 13.54 8.54 -9.27
N MET A 165 13.42 9.49 -8.34
CA MET A 165 14.17 10.77 -8.39
C MET A 165 15.69 10.55 -8.34
N ALA A 166 16.16 9.66 -7.47
CA ALA A 166 17.58 9.35 -7.32
C ALA A 166 18.19 8.67 -8.55
N VAL A 167 17.47 7.71 -9.16
CA VAL A 167 17.92 6.97 -10.36
C VAL A 167 18.01 7.88 -11.57
N LYS A 168 17.14 8.90 -11.67
CA LYS A 168 17.24 9.95 -12.69
C LYS A 168 18.47 10.85 -12.53
N GLY A 169 19.17 10.75 -11.41
CA GLY A 169 20.37 11.52 -11.14
C GLY A 169 20.09 12.98 -10.79
N TRP A 170 18.88 13.31 -10.33
CA TRP A 170 18.54 14.67 -9.91
C TRP A 170 19.42 15.13 -8.75
N ASP A 171 19.87 16.37 -8.77
CA ASP A 171 20.53 17.00 -7.63
C ASP A 171 19.51 17.44 -6.55
N GLU A 172 20.00 17.92 -5.41
CA GLU A 172 19.15 18.35 -4.29
C GLU A 172 18.18 19.48 -4.67
N GLY A 173 18.62 20.43 -5.52
CA GLY A 173 17.77 21.54 -5.95
C GLY A 173 16.58 21.04 -6.76
N ARG A 174 16.86 20.21 -7.77
CA ARG A 174 15.83 19.62 -8.63
C ARG A 174 14.89 18.68 -7.87
N ILE A 175 15.39 17.98 -6.86
CA ILE A 175 14.55 17.18 -5.94
C ILE A 175 13.56 18.10 -5.21
N LYS A 176 14.05 19.18 -4.59
CA LYS A 176 13.18 20.13 -3.85
C LYS A 176 12.12 20.75 -4.74
N ASP A 177 12.50 21.20 -5.93
CA ASP A 177 11.56 21.81 -6.89
C ASP A 177 10.51 20.80 -7.34
N GLY A 178 10.93 19.59 -7.74
CA GLY A 178 9.99 18.54 -8.16
C GLY A 178 9.05 18.10 -7.04
N VAL A 179 9.52 18.00 -5.79
CA VAL A 179 8.65 17.70 -4.64
C VAL A 179 7.67 18.85 -4.37
N LYS A 180 8.09 20.10 -4.52
CA LYS A 180 7.21 21.26 -4.38
C LYS A 180 6.10 21.27 -5.43
N GLU A 181 6.44 21.00 -6.70
CA GLU A 181 5.44 20.88 -7.78
C GLU A 181 4.44 19.76 -7.50
N LEU A 182 4.91 18.60 -7.00
CA LEU A 182 4.02 17.51 -6.58
C LEU A 182 3.10 17.94 -5.43
N GLN A 183 3.60 18.73 -4.48
CA GLN A 183 2.80 19.24 -3.37
C GLN A 183 1.66 20.15 -3.86
N GLU A 184 1.95 21.03 -4.81
CA GLU A 184 0.97 21.94 -5.41
C GLU A 184 -0.11 21.17 -6.18
N LEU A 185 0.26 20.09 -6.87
CA LEU A 185 -0.68 19.21 -7.58
C LEU A 185 -1.62 18.47 -6.61
N VAL A 186 -1.13 18.05 -5.45
CA VAL A 186 -1.95 17.42 -4.41
C VAL A 186 -2.95 18.43 -3.84
N GLY A 187 -2.47 19.62 -3.47
CA GLY A 187 -3.31 20.67 -2.88
C GLY A 187 -4.37 21.24 -3.83
N SER A 188 -4.15 21.17 -5.14
CA SER A 188 -5.14 21.58 -6.15
C SER A 188 -6.18 20.50 -6.48
N ARG A 189 -5.88 19.21 -6.22
CA ARG A 189 -6.85 18.11 -6.37
C ARG A 189 -7.78 17.94 -5.16
N GLU A 190 -7.46 18.49 -4.00
CA GLU A 190 -8.32 18.46 -2.80
C GLU A 190 -9.37 19.58 -2.75
N ILE A 191 -9.41 20.47 -3.75
CA ILE A 191 -10.36 21.60 -3.86
C ILE A 191 -11.52 21.30 -4.83
N LEU A 192 -11.52 20.14 -5.50
CA LEU A 192 -12.60 19.66 -6.39
C LEU A 192 -13.37 18.50 -5.76
#